data_AF-A0A7V1AIH5-F1
#
_entry.id   AF-A0A7V1AIH5-F1
#
_cell.length_a   1.000
_cell.length_b   1.000
_cell.length_c   1.000
_cell.angle_alpha   90.00
_cell.angle_beta   90.00
_cell.angle_gamma   90.00
#
_symmetry.space_group_name_H-M   'P 1'
#
loop_
_entity.id
_entity.type
_entity.pdbx_description
1 polymer ?
#
loop_
_entity_poly.entity_id
_entity_poly.type
_entity_poly.pdbx_seq_one_letter_code
_entity_poly.pdbx_strand_id
1 'polypeptide(L)' 'MDQRPPFDFKDFKPPSINVKAIAWAAGVIVVLSLFFSSWFTIEPEEVGVVVRLGKYVRTVNPGLNFKMPLGV' A
#
# COMPACT_ATOMS: atom_id res chain seq x y z
N MET A 1 44.31 -36.04 -5.81
CA MET A 1 43.08 -36.23 -5.02
C MET A 1 42.40 -34.88 -4.95
N ASP A 2 41.40 -34.64 -5.79
CA ASP A 2 40.64 -33.38 -5.77
C ASP A 2 39.52 -33.48 -4.72
N GLN A 3 39.76 -32.90 -3.54
CA GLN A 3 38.76 -32.80 -2.49
C GLN A 3 37.85 -31.60 -2.76
N ARG A 4 36.73 -31.82 -3.47
CA ARG A 4 35.63 -30.85 -3.53
C ARG A 4 34.92 -30.83 -2.17
N PRO A 5 34.70 -29.67 -1.53
CA PRO A 5 33.96 -29.61 -0.28
C PRO A 5 32.52 -30.12 -0.48
N PRO A 6 31.92 -30.81 0.53
CA PRO A 6 30.61 -31.46 0.40
C PRO A 6 29.43 -30.47 0.29
N PHE A 7 29.67 -29.18 0.51
CA PHE A 7 28.71 -28.10 0.32
C PHE A 7 29.38 -26.96 -0.45
N ASP A 8 28.94 -26.73 -1.69
CA ASP A 8 29.39 -25.63 -2.54
C ASP A 8 28.29 -24.58 -2.67
N PHE A 9 28.52 -23.41 -2.08
CA PHE A 9 27.60 -22.27 -2.12
C PHE A 9 27.52 -21.58 -3.48
N LYS A 10 28.38 -21.95 -4.45
CA LYS A 10 28.39 -21.38 -5.80
C LYS A 10 27.31 -21.95 -6.71
N ASP A 11 26.72 -23.09 -6.36
CA ASP A 11 25.63 -23.71 -7.12
C ASP A 11 24.27 -23.05 -6.82
N PHE A 12 24.22 -22.13 -5.85
CA PHE A 12 23.02 -21.39 -5.51
C PHE A 12 22.76 -20.26 -6.51
N LYS A 13 22.22 -20.62 -7.68
CA LYS A 13 21.81 -19.66 -8.71
C LYS A 13 20.42 -19.10 -8.35
N PRO A 14 20.29 -17.82 -7.96
CA PRO A 14 18.98 -17.25 -7.68
C PRO A 14 18.12 -17.28 -8.96
N PRO A 15 16.81 -17.55 -8.84
CA PRO A 15 15.91 -17.55 -9.98
C PRO A 15 15.97 -16.19 -10.70
N SER A 16 15.84 -16.21 -12.03
CA SER A 16 15.88 -15.01 -12.87
C SER A 16 14.59 -14.19 -12.71
N ILE A 17 14.50 -13.47 -11.61
CA ILE A 17 13.36 -12.60 -11.29
C ILE A 17 13.49 -11.32 -12.11
N ASN A 18 12.44 -10.98 -12.86
CA ASN A 18 12.35 -9.72 -13.56
C ASN A 18 11.99 -8.59 -12.57
N VAL A 19 13.03 -7.99 -11.98
CA VAL A 19 12.90 -6.87 -11.05
C VAL A 19 12.12 -5.68 -11.61
N LYS A 20 12.16 -5.46 -12.94
CA LYS A 20 11.38 -4.39 -13.58
C LYS A 20 9.89 -4.69 -13.56
N ALA A 21 9.49 -5.94 -13.81
CA ALA A 21 8.10 -6.35 -13.74
C ALA A 21 7.55 -6.24 -12.31
N ILE A 22 8.35 -6.63 -11.30
CA ILE A 22 7.99 -6.46 -9.89
C ILE A 22 7.85 -4.99 -9.53
N ALA A 23 8.80 -4.14 -9.94
CA ALA A 23 8.74 -2.71 -9.67
C ALA A 23 7.49 -2.06 -10.29
N TRP A 24 7.13 -2.46 -11.52
CA TRP A 24 5.90 -2.02 -12.17
C TRP A 24 4.65 -2.49 -11.42
N ALA A 25 4.59 -3.77 -11.04
CA ALA A 25 3.48 -4.31 -10.28
C ALA A 25 3.30 -3.58 -8.93
N ALA A 26 4.40 -3.34 -8.21
CA ALA A 26 4.40 -2.58 -6.97
C ALA A 26 3.90 -1.14 -7.19
N GLY A 27 4.37 -0.47 -8.25
CA GLY A 27 3.92 0.88 -8.60
C GLY A 27 2.42 0.95 -8.86
N VAL A 28 1.87 0.00 -9.62
CA VAL A 28 0.43 -0.09 -9.89
C VAL A 28 -0.36 -0.28 -8.60
N ILE A 29 0.10 -1.18 -7.71
CA ILE A 29 -0.54 -1.42 -6.42
C ILE A 29 -0.58 -0.13 -5.61
N VAL A 30 0.53 0.60 -5.51
CA VAL A 30 0.59 1.88 -4.78
C VAL A 30 -0.41 2.89 -5.34
N VAL A 31 -0.46 3.06 -6.67
CA VAL A 31 -1.40 4.00 -7.31
C VAL A 31 -2.85 3.62 -7.03
N LEU A 32 -3.20 2.34 -7.15
CA LEU A 32 -4.55 1.87 -6.86
C LEU A 32 -4.91 2.06 -5.38
N SER A 33 -4.00 1.75 -4.46
CA SER A 33 -4.22 1.97 -3.03
C SER A 33 -4.46 3.45 -2.71
N LEU A 34 -3.72 4.36 -3.33
CA LEU A 34 -3.93 5.81 -3.16
C LEU A 34 -5.27 6.25 -3.76
N PHE A 35 -5.62 5.74 -4.94
CA PHE A 35 -6.88 6.08 -5.60
C PHE A 35 -8.09 5.65 -4.76
N PHE A 36 -8.15 4.38 -4.34
CA PHE A 36 -9.29 3.85 -3.57
C PHE A 36 -9.34 4.36 -2.12
N SER A 37 -8.24 4.83 -1.56
CA SER A 37 -8.23 5.41 -0.21
C SER A 37 -8.56 6.90 -0.17
N SER A 38 -8.71 7.56 -1.31
CA SER A 38 -8.96 9.01 -1.38
C SER A 38 -10.42 9.43 -1.22
N TRP A 39 -11.34 8.48 -1.13
CA TRP A 39 -12.77 8.74 -1.00
C TRP A 39 -13.44 7.81 0.00
N PHE A 40 -14.52 8.29 0.61
CA PHE A 40 -15.36 7.56 1.54
C PHE A 40 -16.77 8.13 1.50
N THR A 41 -17.77 7.32 1.87
CA THR A 41 -19.17 7.73 1.84
C THR A 41 -19.75 7.64 3.23
N ILE A 42 -20.61 8.60 3.58
CA ILE A 42 -21.37 8.63 4.83
C ILE A 42 -22.84 8.38 4.50
N GLU A 43 -23.51 7.59 5.33
CA GLU A 43 -24.92 7.26 5.15
C GLU A 43 -25.84 8.49 5.36
N PRO A 44 -27.02 8.53 4.71
CA PRO A 44 -27.95 9.68 4.78
C PRO A 44 -28.38 10.12 6.19
N GLU A 45 -28.29 9.22 7.17
CA GLU A 45 -28.75 9.40 8.54
C GLU A 45 -27.59 9.58 9.53
N GLU A 46 -26.34 9.60 9.05
CA GLU A 46 -25.13 9.72 9.86
C GLU A 46 -24.36 11.02 9.57
N VAL A 47 -23.60 11.48 10.57
CA VAL A 47 -22.66 12.59 10.41
C VAL A 47 -21.26 12.09 10.71
N GLY A 48 -20.35 12.30 9.77
CA GLY A 48 -18.95 11.93 9.97
C GLY A 48 -18.26 12.95 10.87
N VAL A 49 -17.45 12.48 11.82
CA VAL A 49 -16.59 13.33 12.65
C VAL A 49 -15.13 13.03 12.33
N VAL A 50 -14.40 14.02 11.82
CA VAL A 50 -12.98 13.89 11.51
C VAL A 50 -12.16 14.33 12.71
N VAL A 51 -11.33 13.41 13.21
CA VAL A 51 -10.37 13.67 14.29
C VAL A 51 -8.94 13.52 13.78
N ARG A 52 -8.05 14.39 14.23
CA ARG A 52 -6.60 14.30 13.99
C ARG A 52 -5.88 14.28 15.32
N LEU A 53 -5.15 13.20 15.59
CA LEU A 53 -4.45 12.98 16.87
C LEU A 53 -5.38 13.17 18.09
N GLY A 54 -6.60 12.64 18.00
CA GLY A 54 -7.61 12.77 19.06
C GLY A 54 -8.28 14.14 19.18
N LYS A 55 -7.89 15.13 18.36
CA LYS A 55 -8.52 16.46 18.33
C LYS A 55 -9.58 16.53 17.25
N TYR A 56 -10.73 17.10 17.58
CA TYR A 56 -11.78 17.42 16.61
C TYR A 56 -11.25 18.40 15.56
N VAL A 57 -11.46 18.09 14.28
CA VAL A 57 -11.09 18.97 13.17
C VAL A 57 -12.36 19.52 12.52
N ARG A 58 -13.26 18.65 12.08
CA ARG A 58 -14.49 19.02 11.37
C ARG A 58 -15.53 17.91 11.37
N THR A 59 -16.77 18.28 11.11
CA THR A 59 -17.85 17.37 10.73
C THR A 59 -17.99 17.30 9.21
N VAL A 60 -18.54 16.20 8.70
CA VAL A 60 -18.78 15.96 7.29
C VAL A 60 -20.22 15.49 7.09
N ASN A 61 -20.88 16.07 6.09
CA ASN A 61 -22.27 15.76 5.77
C ASN A 61 -22.40 14.41 5.04
N PRO A 62 -23.61 13.82 5.03
CA PRO A 62 -23.90 12.62 4.27
C PRO A 62 -23.49 12.69 2.79
N GLY A 63 -23.13 11.54 2.23
CA GLY A 63 -22.73 11.40 0.83
C GLY A 63 -21.24 11.16 0.63
N LEU A 64 -20.80 11.29 -0.63
CA LEU A 64 -19.43 11.03 -1.06
C LEU A 64 -18.50 12.17 -0.62
N ASN A 65 -17.48 11.83 0.15
CA ASN A 65 -16.50 12.75 0.68
C ASN A 65 -15.09 12.33 0.26
N PHE A 66 -14.22 13.32 0.05
CA PHE A 66 -12.83 13.10 -0.33
C PHE A 66 -11.88 13.36 0.84
N LYS A 67 -10.85 12.55 0.94
CA LYS A 67 -9.72 12.72 1.85
C LYS A 67 -8.41 12.55 1.10
N MET A 68 -7.36 13.19 1.62
CA MET A 68 -6.02 12.88 1.17
C MET A 68 -5.64 11.46 1.63
N PRO A 69 -5.14 10.60 0.73
CA PRO A 69 -4.64 9.31 1.12
C PRO A 69 -3.40 9.50 2.01
N LEU A 70 -3.17 8.56 2.95
CA LEU A 70 -2.05 8.58 3.91
C LEU A 70 -2.11 9.66 5.01
N GLY A 71 -3.26 10.34 5.21
CA GLY A 71 -3.51 11.11 6.43
C GLY A 71 -2.80 12.46 6.53
N VAL A 72 -2.35 13.03 5.39
CA VAL A 72 -1.77 14.38 5.32
C VAL A 72 -2.86 15.44 5.44
#